data_AF-A0A925BG33-F1
#
_entry.id   AF-A0A925BG33-F1
#
_cell.length_a   1.000
_cell.length_b   1.000
_cell.length_c   1.000
_cell.angle_alpha   90.00
_cell.angle_beta   90.00
_cell.angle_gamma   90.00
#
_symmetry.space_group_name_H-M   'P 1'
#
loop_
_entity.id
_entity.type
_entity.pdbx_description
1 polymer ?
#
loop_
_entity_poly.entity_id
_entity_poly.type
_entity_poly.pdbx_seq_one_letter_code
_entity_poly.pdbx_strand_id
1 'polypeptide(L)'
;MRFPIWLAVIAALVTVAAVLVAGQFLLQPNQPLITDAGFTPETITPNADGDSDVTALAYSLSRNADVSLVFAAEDGTTFAFRENERRAKGDYSVLFSGVVDGFTLPDETISGDVVRRLMPDGTYTWTLTAVGVDRDETDTRTGTFVITNGDPELPQLVDFSVSPQNFTPNQDGIDDRAQINLYLTKDANLTVYLLGANDQHIYIAERVEGRLEGEMGRHLFDYEAGVDLGADPPPDGTYTLVAEAEDAEGQRIEQRAELTIRSGGKPLAEIAPQTVGASVVFEMQPYDERYASSAEALGETVAPPADARGLAMTAITMPIGDLLVFKLTVENYSEVPIRTTGPMPGTVYQQEQRAATLGWYDESGAWRIGIDCDTAASDYPWRWAVGAADDLVAEYDEESGNTYYYLPAGSRSVVWGAIRMTELVPARNPQNCWAGLIHEDVEVSIFNARVGPREVELVDPNAALEVE
;
A
#
# COMPACT_ATOMS: atom_id res chain seq x y z
N MET A 1 2.76 2.86 100.77
CA MET A 1 2.51 1.57 100.11
C MET A 1 3.36 1.53 98.84
N ARG A 2 4.30 0.58 98.73
CA ARG A 2 5.09 0.41 97.51
C ARG A 2 4.19 -0.29 96.49
N PHE A 3 3.81 0.41 95.42
CA PHE A 3 3.12 -0.24 94.30
C PHE A 3 4.03 -1.35 93.76
N PRO A 4 3.55 -2.59 93.63
CA PRO A 4 4.36 -3.67 93.09
C PRO A 4 4.73 -3.34 91.65
N ILE A 5 6.02 -3.39 91.33
CA ILE A 5 6.59 -3.04 90.02
C ILE A 5 5.86 -3.76 88.88
N TRP A 6 5.42 -5.00 89.11
CA TRP A 6 4.67 -5.81 88.15
C TRP A 6 3.32 -5.20 87.73
N LEU A 7 2.60 -4.52 88.63
CA LEU A 7 1.34 -3.85 88.27
C LEU A 7 1.59 -2.63 87.36
N ALA A 8 2.69 -1.90 87.58
CA ALA A 8 3.05 -0.77 86.72
C ALA A 8 3.46 -1.25 85.31
N VAL A 9 4.17 -2.38 85.22
CA VAL A 9 4.56 -3.01 83.94
C VAL A 9 3.32 -3.49 83.18
N ILE A 10 2.37 -4.15 83.85
CA ILE A 10 1.12 -4.60 83.23
C ILE A 10 0.30 -3.41 82.73
N ALA A 11 0.14 -2.36 83.54
CA ALA A 11 -0.58 -1.16 83.13
C ALA A 11 0.06 -0.50 81.91
N ALA A 12 1.39 -0.35 81.89
CA ALA A 12 2.12 0.21 80.75
C ALA A 12 1.96 -0.64 79.48
N LEU A 13 2.02 -1.97 79.58
CA LEU A 13 1.79 -2.88 78.44
C LEU A 13 0.36 -2.78 77.90
N VAL A 14 -0.64 -2.69 78.78
CA VAL A 14 -2.04 -2.50 78.36
C VAL A 14 -2.22 -1.15 77.69
N THR A 15 -1.61 -0.07 78.19
CA THR A 15 -1.67 1.25 77.55
C THR A 15 -1.00 1.26 76.19
N VAL A 16 0.18 0.64 76.05
CA VAL A 16 0.86 0.52 74.74
C VAL A 16 0.04 -0.32 73.77
N ALA A 17 -0.51 -1.45 74.21
CA ALA A 17 -1.39 -2.27 73.38
C ALA A 17 -2.65 -1.50 72.94
N ALA A 18 -3.27 -0.73 73.83
CA ALA A 18 -4.42 0.10 73.51
C ALA A 18 -4.07 1.21 72.50
N VAL A 19 -2.91 1.86 72.64
CA VAL A 19 -2.42 2.88 71.70
C VAL A 19 -2.07 2.27 70.34
N LEU A 20 -1.48 1.06 70.30
CA LEU A 20 -1.18 0.37 69.05
C LEU A 20 -2.47 -0.06 68.34
N VAL A 21 -3.45 -0.60 69.06
CA VAL A 21 -4.75 -0.96 68.50
C VAL A 21 -5.48 0.30 67.99
N ALA A 22 -5.57 1.35 68.81
CA ALA A 22 -6.19 2.62 68.39
C ALA A 22 -5.45 3.27 67.22
N GLY A 23 -4.11 3.24 67.23
CA GLY A 23 -3.27 3.73 66.15
C GLY A 23 -3.47 2.94 64.86
N GLN A 24 -3.64 1.62 64.95
CA GLN A 24 -3.93 0.76 63.81
C GLN A 24 -5.32 1.05 63.22
N PHE A 25 -6.34 1.26 64.06
CA PHE A 25 -7.68 1.68 63.62
C PHE A 25 -7.70 3.08 62.99
N LEU A 26 -6.85 4.00 63.45
CA LEU A 26 -6.75 5.36 62.90
C LEU A 26 -5.93 5.43 61.61
N LEU A 27 -4.91 4.58 61.45
CA LEU A 27 -4.03 4.57 60.27
C LEU A 27 -4.56 3.67 59.14
N GLN A 28 -5.42 2.70 59.45
CA GLN A 28 -6.05 1.80 58.46
C GLN A 28 -7.55 1.67 58.75
N PRO A 29 -8.35 2.71 58.49
CA PRO A 29 -9.81 2.59 58.61
C PRO A 29 -10.31 1.47 57.69
N ASN A 30 -11.26 0.67 58.20
CA ASN A 30 -11.89 -0.41 57.43
C ASN A 30 -12.83 0.21 56.38
N GLN A 31 -12.27 0.70 55.28
CA GLN A 31 -13.02 1.30 54.18
C GLN A 31 -13.54 0.21 53.24
N PRO A 32 -14.77 0.35 52.72
CA PRO A 32 -15.27 -0.52 51.67
C PRO A 32 -14.32 -0.47 50.47
N LEU A 33 -14.28 -1.56 49.69
CA LEU A 33 -13.40 -1.64 48.53
C LEU A 33 -13.77 -0.58 47.48
N ILE A 34 -15.07 -0.34 47.27
CA ILE A 34 -15.60 0.75 46.45
C ILE A 34 -16.16 1.83 47.39
N THR A 35 -15.54 3.02 47.39
CA THR A 35 -15.98 4.13 48.27
C THR A 35 -17.01 5.05 47.61
N ASP A 36 -16.95 5.17 46.29
CA ASP A 36 -17.88 5.95 45.48
C ASP A 36 -17.98 5.33 44.09
N ALA A 37 -19.16 5.40 43.47
CA ALA A 37 -19.40 4.94 42.11
C ALA A 37 -20.72 5.51 41.56
N GLY A 38 -20.69 6.10 40.38
CA GLY A 38 -21.90 6.59 39.72
C GLY A 38 -21.68 7.19 38.34
N PHE A 39 -22.79 7.44 37.66
CA PHE A 39 -22.85 8.17 36.40
C PHE A 39 -23.31 9.59 36.65
N THR A 40 -22.77 10.56 35.90
CA THR A 40 -23.27 11.94 35.94
C THR A 40 -23.13 12.58 34.56
N PRO A 41 -24.24 12.88 33.86
CA PRO A 41 -25.64 12.56 34.21
C PRO A 41 -25.97 11.06 34.11
N GLU A 42 -27.08 10.61 34.72
CA GLU A 42 -27.55 9.20 34.62
C GLU A 42 -28.32 8.91 33.33
N THR A 43 -28.60 9.94 32.52
CA THR A 43 -29.32 9.83 31.24
C THR A 43 -28.48 10.46 30.14
N ILE A 44 -28.39 9.77 29.00
CA ILE A 44 -27.73 10.25 27.78
C ILE A 44 -28.64 10.09 26.56
N THR A 45 -28.34 10.85 25.51
CA THR A 45 -28.97 10.82 24.18
C THR A 45 -27.88 10.63 23.11
N PRO A 46 -27.33 9.42 22.95
CA PRO A 46 -26.16 9.17 22.11
C PRO A 46 -26.53 9.15 20.61
N ASN A 47 -26.63 10.34 20.02
CA ASN A 47 -26.96 10.58 18.61
C ASN A 47 -25.96 11.55 17.93
N ALA A 48 -24.86 11.83 18.62
CA ALA A 48 -23.74 12.67 18.19
C ALA A 48 -24.15 14.10 17.80
N ASP A 49 -25.22 14.65 18.37
CA ASP A 49 -25.65 16.02 18.12
C ASP A 49 -24.90 17.07 18.97
N GLY A 50 -24.05 16.61 19.90
CA GLY A 50 -23.25 17.41 20.81
C GLY A 50 -23.92 17.68 22.16
N ASP A 51 -25.18 17.26 22.33
CA ASP A 51 -25.97 17.48 23.54
C ASP A 51 -26.24 16.14 24.26
N SER A 52 -25.59 15.95 25.42
CA SER A 52 -25.81 14.78 26.29
C SER A 52 -25.51 13.42 25.67
N ASP A 53 -24.64 13.35 24.66
CA ASP A 53 -24.20 12.11 24.01
C ASP A 53 -23.42 11.16 24.93
N VAL A 54 -22.71 11.73 25.91
CA VAL A 54 -21.81 11.01 26.80
C VAL A 54 -22.07 11.36 28.25
N THR A 55 -21.78 10.41 29.13
CA THR A 55 -21.79 10.60 30.58
C THR A 55 -20.44 10.25 31.18
N ALA A 56 -20.11 10.84 32.34
CA ALA A 56 -18.94 10.42 33.10
C ALA A 56 -19.32 9.31 34.08
N LEU A 57 -18.70 8.14 33.93
CA LEU A 57 -18.62 7.13 34.98
C LEU A 57 -17.43 7.46 35.87
N ALA A 58 -17.69 7.73 37.15
CA ALA A 58 -16.65 7.91 38.15
C ALA A 58 -16.76 6.83 39.24
N TYR A 59 -15.64 6.30 39.71
CA TYR A 59 -15.59 5.43 40.87
C TYR A 59 -14.25 5.52 41.61
N SER A 60 -14.26 5.19 42.90
CA SER A 60 -13.10 5.28 43.78
C SER A 60 -12.83 3.93 44.45
N LEU A 61 -11.59 3.46 44.35
CA LEU A 61 -11.13 2.21 44.95
C LEU A 61 -10.21 2.48 46.14
N SER A 62 -10.51 1.89 47.28
CA SER A 62 -9.67 2.02 48.48
C SER A 62 -8.43 1.11 48.46
N ARG A 63 -8.41 0.09 47.58
CA ARG A 63 -7.36 -0.92 47.41
C ARG A 63 -7.27 -1.39 45.95
N ASN A 64 -6.22 -2.12 45.60
CA ASN A 64 -6.10 -2.75 44.29
C ASN A 64 -7.18 -3.83 44.10
N ALA A 65 -7.82 -3.84 42.94
CA ALA A 65 -8.91 -4.76 42.62
C ALA A 65 -8.96 -5.08 41.12
N ASP A 66 -9.57 -6.20 40.78
CA ASP A 66 -10.09 -6.45 39.44
C ASP A 66 -11.53 -5.92 39.37
N VAL A 67 -11.84 -5.11 38.35
CA VAL A 67 -13.11 -4.40 38.22
C VAL A 67 -13.88 -4.88 37.00
N SER A 68 -15.15 -5.19 37.18
CA SER A 68 -16.10 -5.48 36.11
C SER A 68 -17.27 -4.51 36.16
N LEU A 69 -17.76 -4.07 35.00
CA LEU A 69 -18.94 -3.23 34.87
C LEU A 69 -19.90 -3.86 33.85
N VAL A 70 -21.10 -4.18 34.32
CA VAL A 70 -22.16 -4.81 33.52
C VAL A 70 -23.43 -4.00 33.62
N PHE A 71 -24.16 -3.88 32.52
CA PHE A 71 -25.49 -3.27 32.43
C PHE A 71 -26.53 -4.36 32.18
N ALA A 72 -27.58 -4.39 32.99
CA ALA A 72 -28.71 -5.30 32.79
C ALA A 72 -29.95 -4.51 32.36
N ALA A 73 -30.53 -4.87 31.21
CA ALA A 73 -31.80 -4.35 30.71
C ALA A 73 -33.00 -4.97 31.46
N GLU A 74 -34.18 -4.37 31.31
CA GLU A 74 -35.41 -4.85 31.95
C GLU A 74 -35.84 -6.26 31.49
N ASP A 75 -35.50 -6.65 30.26
CA ASP A 75 -35.78 -7.98 29.70
C ASP A 75 -34.77 -9.05 30.16
N GLY A 76 -33.76 -8.67 30.95
CA GLY A 76 -32.70 -9.54 31.45
C GLY A 76 -31.46 -9.63 30.55
N THR A 77 -31.43 -8.96 29.39
CA THR A 77 -30.24 -8.87 28.54
C THR A 77 -29.12 -8.14 29.27
N THR A 78 -27.89 -8.64 29.17
CA THR A 78 -26.72 -8.06 29.85
C THR A 78 -25.66 -7.62 28.86
N PHE A 79 -25.10 -6.44 29.09
CA PHE A 79 -24.03 -5.85 28.29
C PHE A 79 -22.82 -5.60 29.18
N ALA A 80 -21.67 -6.15 28.83
CA ALA A 80 -20.42 -5.90 29.56
C ALA A 80 -19.68 -4.71 28.93
N PHE A 81 -19.26 -3.76 29.77
CA PHE A 81 -18.34 -2.70 29.35
C PHE A 81 -16.90 -3.00 29.77
N ARG A 82 -16.73 -3.71 30.90
CA ARG A 82 -15.43 -4.12 31.43
C ARG A 82 -15.55 -5.48 32.11
N GLU A 83 -14.56 -6.32 31.91
CA GLU A 83 -14.47 -7.63 32.54
C GLU A 83 -13.08 -7.81 33.17
N ASN A 84 -13.04 -7.99 34.50
CA ASN A 84 -11.85 -8.29 35.28
C ASN A 84 -10.65 -7.36 35.00
N GLU A 85 -10.93 -6.07 34.83
CA GLU A 85 -9.89 -5.10 34.51
C GLU A 85 -9.08 -4.76 35.77
N ARG A 86 -7.76 -4.97 35.72
CA ARG A 86 -6.87 -4.69 36.85
C ARG A 86 -6.78 -3.20 37.12
N ARG A 87 -7.11 -2.79 38.35
CA ARG A 87 -7.05 -1.39 38.81
C ARG A 87 -6.28 -1.28 40.13
N ALA A 88 -5.44 -0.27 40.25
CA ALA A 88 -4.79 0.08 41.50
C ALA A 88 -5.76 0.86 42.43
N LYS A 89 -5.39 1.04 43.70
CA LYS A 89 -6.06 2.03 44.56
C LYS A 89 -6.06 3.41 43.89
N GLY A 90 -7.20 4.08 43.87
CA GLY A 90 -7.31 5.45 43.36
C GLY A 90 -8.70 5.79 42.85
N ASP A 91 -8.79 6.98 42.25
CA ASP A 91 -10.01 7.51 41.66
C ASP A 91 -9.94 7.33 40.14
N TYR A 92 -11.04 6.89 39.55
CA TYR A 92 -11.17 6.59 38.14
C TYR A 92 -12.34 7.35 37.56
N SER A 93 -12.16 7.85 36.33
CA SER A 93 -13.22 8.48 35.55
C SER A 93 -13.04 8.10 34.07
N VAL A 94 -14.16 7.83 33.39
CA VAL A 94 -14.21 7.55 31.95
C VAL A 94 -15.47 8.15 31.35
N LEU A 95 -15.38 8.71 30.15
CA LEU A 95 -16.54 9.11 29.38
C LEU A 95 -17.14 7.88 28.70
N PHE A 96 -18.46 7.76 28.75
CA PHE A 96 -19.21 6.62 28.26
C PHE A 96 -20.36 7.08 27.38
N SER A 97 -20.40 6.63 26.13
CA SER A 97 -21.43 6.94 25.13
C SER A 97 -22.57 5.91 25.08
N GLY A 98 -22.57 4.91 25.96
CA GLY A 98 -23.50 3.77 25.84
C GLY A 98 -23.01 2.67 24.91
N VAL A 99 -21.87 2.86 24.23
CA VAL A 99 -21.25 1.85 23.37
C VAL A 99 -20.46 0.83 24.20
N VAL A 100 -20.70 -0.45 23.91
CA VAL A 100 -20.08 -1.62 24.54
C VAL A 100 -19.48 -2.54 23.46
N ASP A 101 -18.96 -3.70 23.87
CA ASP A 101 -18.52 -4.74 22.94
C ASP A 101 -19.65 -5.15 21.98
N GLY A 102 -19.28 -5.50 20.75
CA GLY A 102 -20.22 -5.77 19.68
C GLY A 102 -21.22 -6.89 19.98
N PHE A 103 -22.47 -6.69 19.54
CA PHE A 103 -23.54 -7.67 19.62
C PHE A 103 -24.49 -7.53 18.42
N THR A 104 -25.27 -8.57 18.15
CA THR A 104 -26.27 -8.60 17.08
C THR A 104 -27.68 -8.72 17.68
N LEU A 105 -28.66 -8.03 17.08
CA LEU A 105 -30.05 -8.17 17.50
C LEU A 105 -30.70 -9.39 16.82
N PRO A 106 -31.78 -9.97 17.41
CA PRO A 106 -32.53 -11.03 16.77
C PRO A 106 -33.05 -10.61 15.38
N ASP A 107 -32.97 -11.52 14.41
CA ASP A 107 -33.43 -11.33 13.02
C ASP A 107 -32.74 -10.21 12.23
N GLU A 108 -31.62 -9.67 12.73
CA GLU A 108 -30.83 -8.65 12.04
C GLU A 108 -29.84 -9.29 11.05
N THR A 109 -29.70 -8.67 9.88
CA THR A 109 -28.66 -9.04 8.89
C THR A 109 -27.67 -7.90 8.78
N ILE A 110 -26.42 -8.15 9.19
CA ILE A 110 -25.34 -7.17 9.18
C ILE A 110 -24.27 -7.63 8.21
N SER A 111 -23.78 -6.68 7.40
CA SER A 111 -22.62 -6.89 6.55
C SER A 111 -21.33 -6.62 7.33
N GLY A 112 -20.81 -7.62 8.04
CA GLY A 112 -19.49 -7.58 8.68
C GLY A 112 -19.51 -8.00 10.14
N ASP A 113 -18.36 -7.88 10.79
CA ASP A 113 -18.19 -8.16 12.20
C ASP A 113 -18.44 -6.90 13.01
N VAL A 114 -19.44 -6.92 13.90
CA VAL A 114 -19.71 -5.81 14.81
C VAL A 114 -18.67 -5.85 15.92
N VAL A 115 -17.80 -4.86 15.95
CA VAL A 115 -16.72 -4.75 16.94
C VAL A 115 -17.21 -4.02 18.19
N ARG A 116 -17.99 -2.95 18.00
CA ARG A 116 -18.60 -2.16 19.06
C ARG A 116 -19.99 -1.71 18.67
N ARG A 117 -20.90 -1.66 19.64
CA ARG A 117 -22.28 -1.26 19.36
C ARG A 117 -22.91 -0.49 20.50
N LEU A 118 -23.74 0.49 20.13
CA LEU A 118 -24.55 1.24 21.08
C LEU A 118 -25.62 0.32 21.68
N MET A 119 -25.71 0.28 23.01
CA MET A 119 -26.81 -0.41 23.70
C MET A 119 -28.16 0.23 23.30
N PRO A 120 -29.23 -0.56 23.10
CA PRO A 120 -30.53 0.00 22.70
C PRO A 120 -31.08 1.04 23.68
N ASP A 121 -32.00 1.88 23.24
CA ASP A 121 -32.76 2.75 24.14
C ASP A 121 -33.44 1.93 25.25
N GLY A 122 -33.28 2.37 26.50
CA GLY A 122 -33.78 1.64 27.64
C GLY A 122 -33.28 2.13 28.98
N THR A 123 -33.86 1.54 30.04
CA THR A 123 -33.39 1.71 31.42
C THR A 123 -32.57 0.51 31.83
N TYR A 124 -31.36 0.77 32.31
CA TYR A 124 -30.38 -0.23 32.68
C TYR A 124 -30.08 -0.16 34.17
N THR A 125 -29.92 -1.33 34.80
CA THR A 125 -29.26 -1.45 36.09
C THR A 125 -27.78 -1.71 35.84
N TRP A 126 -26.92 -0.73 36.15
CA TRP A 126 -25.48 -0.95 36.10
C TRP A 126 -25.00 -1.60 37.40
N THR A 127 -24.04 -2.50 37.29
CA THR A 127 -23.40 -3.21 38.41
C THR A 127 -21.89 -3.11 38.28
N LEU A 128 -21.25 -2.36 39.16
CA LEU A 128 -19.81 -2.28 39.29
C LEU A 128 -19.37 -3.25 40.39
N THR A 129 -18.61 -4.28 40.02
CA THR A 129 -18.04 -5.25 40.96
C THR A 129 -16.53 -5.07 41.03
N ALA A 130 -16.01 -4.98 42.25
CA ALA A 130 -14.58 -4.98 42.53
C ALA A 130 -14.21 -6.22 43.35
N VAL A 131 -13.21 -6.97 42.88
CA VAL A 131 -12.65 -8.13 43.59
C VAL A 131 -11.23 -7.79 44.04
N GLY A 132 -11.02 -7.72 45.35
CA GLY A 132 -9.74 -7.35 45.96
C GLY A 132 -8.68 -8.41 45.73
N VAL A 133 -7.54 -8.00 45.14
CA VAL A 133 -6.46 -8.90 44.69
C VAL A 133 -5.85 -9.75 45.81
N ASP A 134 -5.83 -9.24 47.04
CA ASP A 134 -5.09 -9.86 48.16
C ASP A 134 -5.97 -10.55 49.21
N ARG A 135 -7.30 -10.39 49.14
CA ARG A 135 -8.21 -10.74 50.25
C ARG A 135 -9.49 -11.47 49.86
N ASP A 136 -9.67 -11.83 48.58
CA ASP A 136 -10.93 -12.37 48.03
C ASP A 136 -12.17 -11.58 48.48
N GLU A 137 -11.98 -10.29 48.76
CA GLU A 137 -13.05 -9.38 49.18
C GLU A 137 -13.77 -8.91 47.92
N THR A 138 -15.08 -9.15 47.84
CA THR A 138 -15.92 -8.63 46.76
C THR A 138 -16.79 -7.50 47.29
N ASP A 139 -16.80 -6.37 46.60
CA ASP A 139 -17.73 -5.26 46.85
C ASP A 139 -18.43 -4.90 45.55
N THR A 140 -19.70 -4.51 45.65
CA THR A 140 -20.55 -4.20 44.49
C THR A 140 -21.29 -2.88 44.74
N ARG A 141 -21.38 -2.07 43.68
CA ARG A 141 -22.24 -0.89 43.62
C ARG A 141 -23.18 -1.02 42.43
N THR A 142 -24.37 -0.47 42.58
CA THR A 142 -25.42 -0.51 41.56
C THR A 142 -26.12 0.82 41.48
N GLY A 143 -26.69 1.11 40.33
CA GLY A 143 -27.56 2.25 40.12
C GLY A 143 -28.30 2.15 38.80
N THR A 144 -28.97 3.22 38.43
CA THR A 144 -29.73 3.31 37.18
C THR A 144 -28.94 4.10 36.15
N PHE A 145 -29.04 3.69 34.89
CA PHE A 145 -28.54 4.42 33.73
C PHE A 145 -29.58 4.34 32.62
N VAL A 146 -29.82 5.44 31.91
CA VAL A 146 -30.88 5.54 30.90
C VAL A 146 -30.28 6.00 29.58
N ILE A 147 -30.56 5.25 28.52
CA ILE A 147 -30.33 5.66 27.14
C ILE A 147 -31.68 5.98 26.52
N THR A 148 -31.80 7.13 25.88
CA THR A 148 -33.00 7.52 25.13
C THR A 148 -32.59 8.27 23.88
N ASN A 149 -33.33 8.14 22.78
CA ASN A 149 -33.03 8.81 21.52
C ASN A 149 -31.58 8.58 21.05
N GLY A 150 -31.05 7.38 21.28
CA GLY A 150 -29.78 6.99 20.67
C GLY A 150 -29.93 6.74 19.18
N ASP A 151 -28.84 6.86 18.42
CA ASP A 151 -28.80 6.42 17.02
C ASP A 151 -28.25 4.98 16.92
N PRO A 152 -29.12 3.95 16.76
CA PRO A 152 -28.69 2.56 16.74
C PRO A 152 -28.18 2.09 15.37
N GLU A 153 -28.21 2.94 14.33
CA GLU A 153 -27.84 2.53 12.98
C GLU A 153 -26.32 2.38 12.87
N LEU A 154 -25.86 1.16 12.55
CA LEU A 154 -24.46 0.85 12.35
C LEU A 154 -23.93 1.45 11.04
N PRO A 155 -22.67 1.92 10.99
CA PRO A 155 -21.99 2.35 9.76
C PRO A 155 -21.55 1.15 8.92
N GLN A 156 -22.50 0.36 8.42
CA GLN A 156 -22.22 -0.88 7.70
C GLN A 156 -21.38 -0.67 6.45
N LEU A 157 -20.52 -1.66 6.21
CA LEU A 157 -19.67 -1.78 5.04
C LEU A 157 -20.28 -2.82 4.11
N VAL A 158 -20.98 -2.39 3.07
CA VAL A 158 -21.58 -3.26 2.04
C VAL A 158 -20.80 -3.18 0.73
N ASP A 159 -21.01 -4.12 -0.18
CA ASP A 159 -20.27 -4.23 -1.45
C ASP A 159 -18.73 -4.25 -1.30
N PHE A 160 -18.23 -4.74 -0.15
CA PHE A 160 -16.80 -4.84 0.10
C PHE A 160 -16.15 -5.88 -0.82
N SER A 161 -15.24 -5.44 -1.67
CA SER A 161 -14.57 -6.27 -2.67
C SER A 161 -13.17 -5.77 -2.96
N VAL A 162 -12.30 -6.70 -3.36
CA VAL A 162 -10.93 -6.43 -3.80
C VAL A 162 -10.65 -7.21 -5.08
N SER A 163 -10.06 -6.56 -6.07
CA SER A 163 -9.71 -7.17 -7.36
C SER A 163 -8.48 -6.50 -7.99
N PRO A 164 -7.51 -7.28 -8.50
CA PRO A 164 -7.37 -8.71 -8.29
C PRO A 164 -7.02 -9.06 -6.83
N GLN A 165 -7.31 -10.29 -6.40
CA GLN A 165 -6.94 -10.78 -5.06
C GLN A 165 -5.48 -11.21 -4.97
N ASN A 166 -4.87 -11.55 -6.10
CA ASN A 166 -3.44 -11.80 -6.23
C ASN A 166 -2.92 -10.69 -7.12
N PHE A 167 -2.02 -9.87 -6.61
CA PHE A 167 -1.48 -8.76 -7.37
C PHE A 167 0.03 -8.71 -7.21
N THR A 168 0.71 -8.25 -8.25
CA THR A 168 2.15 -8.28 -8.44
C THR A 168 2.71 -6.88 -8.56
N PRO A 169 2.94 -6.15 -7.45
CA PRO A 169 3.40 -4.77 -7.49
C PRO A 169 4.87 -4.69 -7.91
N ASN A 170 5.11 -4.80 -9.21
CA ASN A 170 6.43 -4.77 -9.83
C ASN A 170 6.55 -3.81 -11.03
N GLN A 171 5.50 -3.01 -11.28
CA GLN A 171 5.36 -2.08 -12.40
C GLN A 171 5.61 -2.71 -13.78
N ASP A 172 5.33 -4.00 -13.93
CA ASP A 172 5.33 -4.61 -15.27
C ASP A 172 4.04 -4.32 -16.04
N GLY A 173 3.02 -3.76 -15.39
CA GLY A 173 1.72 -3.40 -15.96
C GLY A 173 0.72 -4.56 -16.05
N ILE A 174 0.97 -5.66 -15.34
CA ILE A 174 0.05 -6.79 -15.16
C ILE A 174 -0.22 -6.93 -13.67
N ASP A 175 -1.50 -6.84 -13.28
CA ASP A 175 -1.96 -6.99 -11.89
C ASP A 175 -1.10 -6.22 -10.87
N ASP A 176 -0.57 -5.06 -11.25
CA ASP A 176 0.35 -4.26 -10.44
C ASP A 176 -0.37 -3.44 -9.37
N ARG A 177 -1.70 -3.37 -9.45
CA ARG A 177 -2.59 -2.62 -8.57
C ARG A 177 -3.78 -3.46 -8.14
N ALA A 178 -4.19 -3.31 -6.89
CA ALA A 178 -5.44 -3.86 -6.38
C ALA A 178 -6.48 -2.77 -6.17
N GLN A 179 -7.64 -2.90 -6.82
CA GLN A 179 -8.79 -2.03 -6.59
C GLN A 179 -9.63 -2.57 -5.43
N ILE A 180 -9.84 -1.75 -4.42
CA ILE A 180 -10.69 -2.07 -3.27
C ILE A 180 -11.90 -1.16 -3.32
N ASN A 181 -13.08 -1.78 -3.26
CA ASN A 181 -14.36 -1.10 -3.39
C ASN A 181 -15.21 -1.40 -2.16
N LEU A 182 -15.92 -0.40 -1.67
CA LEU A 182 -16.95 -0.57 -0.64
C LEU A 182 -18.02 0.53 -0.73
N TYR A 183 -19.14 0.30 -0.06
CA TYR A 183 -20.18 1.28 0.18
C TYR A 183 -20.42 1.40 1.69
N LEU A 184 -20.30 2.62 2.20
CA LEU A 184 -20.53 2.98 3.59
C LEU A 184 -21.98 3.48 3.77
N THR A 185 -22.74 2.88 4.69
CA THR A 185 -24.19 3.18 4.84
C THR A 185 -24.52 4.39 5.71
N LYS A 186 -23.54 4.92 6.45
CA LYS A 186 -23.68 6.07 7.36
C LYS A 186 -22.31 6.76 7.47
N ASP A 187 -22.27 8.08 7.62
CA ASP A 187 -21.03 8.83 7.81
C ASP A 187 -20.23 8.24 8.98
N ALA A 188 -18.95 7.93 8.75
CA ALA A 188 -18.09 7.28 9.71
C ALA A 188 -16.62 7.51 9.38
N ASN A 189 -15.75 7.43 10.38
CA ASN A 189 -14.32 7.34 10.15
C ASN A 189 -13.98 5.99 9.51
N LEU A 190 -13.63 6.02 8.22
CA LEU A 190 -13.30 4.85 7.42
C LEU A 190 -11.78 4.67 7.35
N THR A 191 -11.29 3.52 7.77
CA THR A 191 -9.88 3.15 7.64
C THR A 191 -9.74 1.81 6.94
N VAL A 192 -8.87 1.74 5.93
CA VAL A 192 -8.56 0.51 5.21
C VAL A 192 -7.08 0.19 5.37
N TYR A 193 -6.75 -1.05 5.72
CA TYR A 193 -5.36 -1.47 5.94
C TYR A 193 -5.15 -2.95 5.70
N LEU A 194 -3.90 -3.32 5.42
CA LEU A 194 -3.45 -4.71 5.44
C LEU A 194 -2.90 -5.07 6.81
N LEU A 195 -3.28 -6.25 7.29
CA LEU A 195 -2.73 -6.88 8.48
C LEU A 195 -1.76 -7.99 8.05
N GLY A 196 -0.47 -7.79 8.34
CA GLY A 196 0.61 -8.75 8.05
C GLY A 196 1.00 -9.62 9.25
N ALA A 197 2.09 -10.37 9.11
CA ALA A 197 2.64 -11.16 10.22
C ALA A 197 3.10 -10.24 11.37
N ASN A 198 2.77 -10.60 12.61
CA ASN A 198 3.05 -9.83 13.85
C ASN A 198 2.19 -8.57 14.06
N ASP A 199 0.93 -8.57 13.60
CA ASP A 199 -0.03 -7.47 13.77
C ASP A 199 0.45 -6.13 13.19
N GLN A 200 1.30 -6.17 12.15
CA GLN A 200 1.71 -4.99 11.42
C GLN A 200 0.54 -4.46 10.58
N HIS A 201 0.20 -3.18 10.79
CA HIS A 201 -0.82 -2.47 10.03
C HIS A 201 -0.17 -1.66 8.90
N ILE A 202 -0.60 -1.89 7.67
CA ILE A 202 -0.18 -1.14 6.48
C ILE A 202 -1.41 -0.41 5.93
N TYR A 203 -1.50 0.89 6.20
CA TYR A 203 -2.65 1.70 5.82
C TYR A 203 -2.70 1.96 4.31
N ILE A 204 -3.90 1.88 3.74
CA ILE A 204 -4.18 2.14 2.33
C ILE A 204 -4.93 3.46 2.24
N ALA A 205 -4.37 4.42 1.51
CA ALA A 205 -5.00 5.72 1.31
C ALA A 205 -6.17 5.62 0.32
N GLU A 206 -7.25 6.35 0.61
CA GLU A 206 -8.40 6.46 -0.29
C GLU A 206 -8.04 7.29 -1.53
N ARG A 207 -8.58 6.87 -2.68
CA ARG A 207 -8.55 7.70 -3.88
C ARG A 207 -9.71 8.70 -3.82
N VAL A 208 -9.41 9.93 -3.44
CA VAL A 208 -10.43 10.99 -3.27
C VAL A 208 -11.02 11.39 -4.63
N GLU A 209 -12.15 10.80 -4.99
CA GLU A 209 -12.90 11.10 -6.22
C GLU A 209 -14.35 11.52 -5.91
N GLY A 210 -14.57 12.84 -5.81
CA GLY A 210 -15.92 13.41 -5.74
C GLY A 210 -16.67 13.22 -4.41
N ARG A 211 -16.02 12.64 -3.40
CA ARG A 211 -16.54 12.42 -2.04
C ARG A 211 -15.45 12.70 -1.00
N LEU A 212 -15.82 13.19 0.18
CA LEU A 212 -14.88 13.34 1.29
C LEU A 212 -14.68 12.01 2.02
N GLU A 213 -13.51 11.83 2.61
CA GLU A 213 -13.20 10.67 3.44
C GLU A 213 -14.29 10.46 4.51
N GLY A 214 -14.82 9.24 4.59
CA GLY A 214 -15.81 8.87 5.60
C GLY A 214 -17.25 9.33 5.37
N GLU A 215 -17.56 10.05 4.29
CA GLU A 215 -18.96 10.36 3.95
C GLU A 215 -19.72 9.13 3.45
N MET A 216 -20.96 8.93 3.87
CA MET A 216 -21.84 7.85 3.42
C MET A 216 -21.87 7.72 1.88
N GLY A 217 -21.48 6.56 1.37
CA GLY A 217 -21.58 6.22 -0.04
C GLY A 217 -20.45 5.31 -0.51
N ARG A 218 -20.18 5.34 -1.83
CA ARG A 218 -19.14 4.53 -2.46
C ARG A 218 -17.75 5.12 -2.16
N HIS A 219 -16.82 4.27 -1.75
CA HIS A 219 -15.40 4.57 -1.60
C HIS A 219 -14.56 3.62 -2.46
N LEU A 220 -13.47 4.15 -3.02
CA LEU A 220 -12.56 3.44 -3.90
C LEU A 220 -11.12 3.64 -3.45
N PHE A 221 -10.37 2.55 -3.39
CA PHE A 221 -8.95 2.56 -3.12
C PHE A 221 -8.23 1.89 -4.29
N ASP A 222 -7.10 2.48 -4.69
CA ASP A 222 -6.26 2.02 -5.79
C ASP A 222 -4.87 1.77 -5.20
N TYR A 223 -4.60 0.51 -4.86
CA TYR A 223 -3.43 0.14 -4.05
C TYR A 223 -2.30 -0.41 -4.94
N GLU A 224 -1.20 0.34 -5.03
CA GLU A 224 0.01 0.03 -5.80
C GLU A 224 1.19 -0.45 -4.93
N ALA A 225 0.96 -0.62 -3.63
CA ALA A 225 1.95 -1.06 -2.64
C ALA A 225 3.16 -0.13 -2.41
N GLY A 226 3.10 1.13 -2.85
CA GLY A 226 4.14 2.15 -2.64
C GLY A 226 5.19 2.22 -3.74
N VAL A 227 5.18 1.30 -4.71
CA VAL A 227 6.13 1.19 -5.82
C VAL A 227 6.10 2.43 -6.72
N ASP A 228 4.93 3.00 -7.01
CA ASP A 228 4.80 4.23 -7.81
C ASP A 228 5.34 5.46 -7.09
N LEU A 229 5.30 5.44 -5.77
CA LEU A 229 5.93 6.45 -4.92
C LEU A 229 7.43 6.17 -4.72
N GLY A 230 7.95 5.12 -5.37
CA GLY A 230 9.34 4.71 -5.35
C GLY A 230 9.77 3.97 -4.09
N ALA A 231 8.82 3.56 -3.23
CA ALA A 231 9.06 2.75 -2.04
C ALA A 231 9.13 1.26 -2.38
N ASP A 232 9.75 0.48 -1.49
CA ASP A 232 9.74 -0.97 -1.60
C ASP A 232 8.37 -1.51 -1.16
N PRO A 233 7.75 -2.42 -1.92
CA PRO A 233 6.48 -2.99 -1.54
C PRO A 233 6.61 -3.88 -0.29
N PRO A 234 5.50 -4.15 0.42
CA PRO A 234 5.50 -5.11 1.50
C PRO A 234 5.97 -6.50 1.02
N PRO A 235 6.54 -7.33 1.90
CA PRO A 235 6.98 -8.68 1.53
C PRO A 235 5.87 -9.51 0.90
N ASP A 236 6.24 -10.38 -0.03
CA ASP A 236 5.33 -11.38 -0.59
C ASP A 236 4.65 -12.20 0.52
N GLY A 237 3.34 -12.41 0.37
CA GLY A 237 2.53 -13.10 1.35
C GLY A 237 1.04 -12.79 1.23
N THR A 238 0.25 -13.56 1.96
CA THR A 238 -1.18 -13.32 2.10
C THR A 238 -1.42 -12.45 3.33
N TYR A 239 -2.15 -11.36 3.11
CA TYR A 239 -2.53 -10.38 4.12
C TYR A 239 -4.04 -10.42 4.34
N THR A 240 -4.47 -10.10 5.55
CA THR A 240 -5.89 -9.79 5.79
C THR A 240 -6.10 -8.32 5.48
N LEU A 241 -6.87 -8.03 4.43
CA LEU A 241 -7.37 -6.69 4.15
C LEU A 241 -8.54 -6.41 5.09
N VAL A 242 -8.43 -5.35 5.88
CA VAL A 242 -9.45 -4.91 6.83
C VAL A 242 -9.97 -3.54 6.41
N ALA A 243 -11.29 -3.41 6.30
CA ALA A 243 -11.97 -2.13 6.27
C ALA A 243 -12.72 -1.95 7.59
N GLU A 244 -12.47 -0.86 8.30
CA GLU A 244 -13.07 -0.52 9.58
C GLU A 244 -13.82 0.80 9.47
N ALA A 245 -15.04 0.86 9.96
CA ALA A 245 -15.84 2.07 10.03
C ALA A 245 -16.29 2.33 11.48
N GLU A 246 -15.98 3.51 12.00
CA GLU A 246 -16.40 3.99 13.33
C GLU A 246 -17.23 5.27 13.19
N ASP A 247 -18.49 5.24 13.62
CA ASP A 247 -19.37 6.43 13.59
C ASP A 247 -19.08 7.40 14.75
N ALA A 248 -19.80 8.53 14.78
CA ALA A 248 -19.57 9.57 15.78
C ALA A 248 -20.01 9.16 17.20
N GLU A 249 -20.95 8.21 17.32
CA GLU A 249 -21.37 7.61 18.60
C GLU A 249 -20.32 6.62 19.16
N GLY A 250 -19.44 6.11 18.28
CA GLY A 250 -18.38 5.15 18.58
C GLY A 250 -18.75 3.71 18.25
N GLN A 251 -19.85 3.47 17.53
CA GLN A 251 -20.19 2.16 16.99
C GLN A 251 -19.20 1.80 15.91
N ARG A 252 -18.78 0.53 15.88
CA ARG A 252 -17.71 0.10 14.99
C ARG A 252 -18.01 -1.25 14.36
N ILE A 253 -17.83 -1.31 13.05
CA ILE A 253 -17.92 -2.53 12.26
C ILE A 253 -16.64 -2.71 11.45
N GLU A 254 -16.29 -3.97 11.21
CA GLU A 254 -15.19 -4.32 10.32
C GLU A 254 -15.64 -5.31 9.24
N GLN A 255 -14.98 -5.24 8.09
CA GLN A 255 -15.06 -6.20 7.01
C GLN A 255 -13.66 -6.70 6.68
N ARG A 256 -13.57 -7.98 6.30
CA ARG A 256 -12.30 -8.65 6.06
C ARG A 256 -12.30 -9.37 4.72
N ALA A 257 -11.21 -9.24 3.99
CA ALA A 257 -10.94 -9.96 2.75
C ALA A 257 -9.48 -10.42 2.73
N GLU A 258 -9.14 -11.30 1.81
CA GLU A 258 -7.75 -11.71 1.58
C GLU A 258 -7.17 -10.92 0.39
N LEU A 259 -5.93 -10.47 0.55
CA LEU A 259 -5.12 -9.89 -0.52
C LEU A 259 -3.74 -10.52 -0.47
N THR A 260 -3.26 -11.04 -1.61
CA THR A 260 -1.97 -11.70 -1.71
C THR A 260 -1.03 -10.87 -2.58
N ILE A 261 0.11 -10.50 -2.01
CA ILE A 261 1.23 -9.86 -2.71
C ILE A 261 2.16 -10.96 -3.21
N ARG A 262 2.54 -10.90 -4.48
CA ARG A 262 3.54 -11.79 -5.09
C ARG A 262 4.51 -10.99 -5.94
N SER A 263 5.75 -11.47 -6.05
CA SER A 263 6.75 -10.91 -6.95
C SER A 263 6.90 -9.39 -6.80
N GLY A 264 6.66 -8.84 -5.60
CA GLY A 264 6.72 -7.41 -5.36
C GLY A 264 8.15 -6.91 -5.43
N GLY A 265 8.37 -5.79 -6.12
CA GLY A 265 9.66 -5.11 -6.07
C GLY A 265 9.77 -3.98 -7.08
N LYS A 266 10.79 -3.15 -6.91
CA LYS A 266 11.00 -2.00 -7.79
C LYS A 266 11.83 -2.40 -9.00
N PRO A 267 11.34 -2.26 -10.24
CA PRO A 267 12.15 -2.53 -11.42
C PRO A 267 13.18 -1.43 -11.61
N LEU A 268 14.42 -1.82 -11.90
CA LEU A 268 15.54 -0.91 -12.09
C LEU A 268 16.41 -1.44 -13.22
N ALA A 269 16.55 -0.62 -14.27
CA ALA A 269 17.35 -0.96 -15.43
C ALA A 269 18.05 0.27 -16.03
N GLU A 270 19.18 0.01 -16.67
CA GLU A 270 19.96 1.04 -17.35
C GLU A 270 20.59 0.53 -18.66
N ILE A 271 20.92 1.47 -19.55
CA ILE A 271 21.85 1.20 -20.64
C ILE A 271 23.25 1.17 -20.04
N ALA A 272 23.80 -0.03 -19.91
CA ALA A 272 25.04 -0.27 -19.19
C ALA A 272 26.23 0.45 -19.85
N PRO A 273 27.07 1.14 -19.06
CA PRO A 273 28.29 1.75 -19.59
C PRO A 273 29.28 0.67 -20.03
N GLN A 274 30.03 0.96 -21.09
CA GLN A 274 31.14 0.11 -21.51
C GLN A 274 32.41 0.49 -20.73
N THR A 275 33.22 -0.50 -20.35
CA THR A 275 34.50 -0.26 -19.66
C THR A 275 35.46 0.58 -20.51
N VAL A 276 35.37 0.45 -21.84
CA VAL A 276 36.13 1.22 -22.82
C VAL A 276 35.23 1.56 -23.99
N GLY A 277 35.22 2.84 -24.38
CA GLY A 277 34.49 3.31 -25.57
C GLY A 277 33.05 3.75 -25.28
N ALA A 278 32.24 3.73 -26.33
CA ALA A 278 30.86 4.19 -26.34
C ALA A 278 29.89 3.26 -25.61
N SER A 279 28.96 3.80 -24.81
CA SER A 279 27.83 3.03 -24.27
C SER A 279 26.86 2.55 -25.35
N VAL A 280 26.79 3.27 -26.48
CA VAL A 280 26.03 2.89 -27.68
C VAL A 280 26.96 2.92 -28.87
N VAL A 281 27.11 1.79 -29.54
CA VAL A 281 27.84 1.69 -30.80
C VAL A 281 26.87 1.95 -31.93
N PHE A 282 27.26 2.81 -32.87
CA PHE A 282 26.55 3.00 -34.12
C PHE A 282 27.51 2.71 -35.28
N GLU A 283 27.03 1.99 -36.28
CA GLU A 283 27.75 1.65 -37.51
C GLU A 283 26.81 1.76 -38.71
N MET A 284 27.36 2.00 -39.90
CA MET A 284 26.60 1.88 -41.14
C MET A 284 26.65 0.44 -41.66
N GLN A 285 25.56 -0.04 -42.25
CA GLN A 285 25.54 -1.25 -43.08
C GLN A 285 24.76 -0.99 -44.39
N PRO A 286 25.13 -1.62 -45.52
CA PRO A 286 24.34 -1.52 -46.74
C PRO A 286 22.93 -2.09 -46.56
N TYR A 287 21.92 -1.43 -47.14
CA TYR A 287 20.56 -1.96 -47.15
C TYR A 287 20.38 -3.10 -48.18
N ASP A 288 19.53 -4.07 -47.85
CA ASP A 288 19.04 -5.13 -48.73
C ASP A 288 17.54 -5.33 -48.48
N GLU A 289 16.77 -5.60 -49.54
CA GLU A 289 15.31 -5.74 -49.46
C GLU A 289 14.85 -6.88 -48.55
N ARG A 290 15.71 -7.88 -48.27
CA ARG A 290 15.40 -8.95 -47.31
C ARG A 290 15.14 -8.43 -45.90
N TYR A 291 15.61 -7.24 -45.55
CA TYR A 291 15.40 -6.61 -44.24
C TYR A 291 14.09 -5.82 -44.13
N ALA A 292 13.37 -5.63 -45.24
CA ALA A 292 12.13 -4.86 -45.24
C ALA A 292 11.08 -5.49 -44.30
N SER A 293 10.64 -4.73 -43.30
CA SER A 293 9.63 -5.14 -42.33
C SER A 293 8.34 -4.33 -42.49
N SER A 294 7.20 -4.98 -42.34
CA SER A 294 5.85 -4.39 -42.30
C SER A 294 5.04 -4.93 -41.12
N ALA A 295 3.80 -4.46 -40.96
CA ALA A 295 2.88 -4.98 -39.95
C ALA A 295 2.53 -6.46 -40.18
N GLU A 296 2.57 -6.93 -41.43
CA GLU A 296 2.18 -8.29 -41.80
C GLU A 296 3.35 -9.28 -41.75
N ALA A 297 4.58 -8.81 -42.00
CA ALA A 297 5.77 -9.65 -42.03
C ALA A 297 7.03 -8.86 -41.65
N LEU A 298 7.77 -9.36 -40.68
CA LEU A 298 9.11 -8.87 -40.37
C LEU A 298 10.13 -9.44 -41.38
N GLY A 299 11.08 -8.61 -41.79
CA GLY A 299 12.22 -9.02 -42.63
C GLY A 299 13.24 -9.84 -41.86
N GLU A 300 14.32 -10.25 -42.55
CA GLU A 300 15.50 -10.83 -41.90
C GLU A 300 16.10 -9.84 -40.88
N THR A 301 16.71 -10.36 -39.83
CA THR A 301 17.39 -9.53 -38.84
C THR A 301 18.79 -9.12 -39.33
N VAL A 302 19.21 -7.92 -38.96
CA VAL A 302 20.59 -7.46 -39.18
C VAL A 302 21.55 -8.09 -38.17
N ALA A 303 22.82 -8.20 -38.53
CA ALA A 303 23.86 -8.60 -37.59
C ALA A 303 24.25 -7.41 -36.69
N PRO A 304 24.54 -7.64 -35.40
CA PRO A 304 24.98 -6.58 -34.51
C PRO A 304 26.33 -6.00 -34.95
N PRO A 305 26.58 -4.70 -34.74
CA PRO A 305 27.87 -4.06 -34.84
C PRO A 305 29.00 -4.91 -34.23
N ALA A 306 30.07 -5.07 -35.00
CA ALA A 306 31.20 -5.94 -34.68
C ALA A 306 32.55 -5.25 -34.88
N ASP A 307 32.60 -4.06 -35.49
CA ASP A 307 33.85 -3.35 -35.70
C ASP A 307 34.27 -2.65 -34.40
N ALA A 308 35.44 -3.03 -33.87
CA ALA A 308 35.99 -2.41 -32.67
C ALA A 308 36.23 -0.89 -32.85
N ARG A 309 36.33 -0.38 -34.08
CA ARG A 309 36.41 1.07 -34.35
C ARG A 309 35.14 1.81 -33.98
N GLY A 310 33.97 1.17 -34.10
CA GLY A 310 32.67 1.77 -33.74
C GLY A 310 32.59 2.21 -32.28
N LEU A 311 33.37 1.58 -31.39
CA LEU A 311 33.47 1.95 -29.98
C LEU A 311 34.12 3.32 -29.73
N ALA A 312 34.93 3.81 -30.69
CA ALA A 312 35.67 5.07 -30.57
C ALA A 312 35.12 6.19 -31.46
N MET A 313 34.17 5.88 -32.35
CA MET A 313 33.60 6.85 -33.29
C MET A 313 32.59 7.75 -32.59
N THR A 314 32.73 9.06 -32.80
CA THR A 314 31.77 10.09 -32.33
C THR A 314 30.90 10.62 -33.45
N ALA A 315 31.29 10.37 -34.71
CA ALA A 315 30.58 10.77 -35.91
C ALA A 315 30.57 9.65 -36.95
N ILE A 316 29.50 9.57 -37.75
CA ILE A 316 29.29 8.58 -38.81
C ILE A 316 28.85 9.33 -40.05
N THR A 317 29.54 9.09 -41.17
CA THR A 317 29.08 9.51 -42.50
C THR A 317 28.55 8.29 -43.24
N MET A 318 27.32 8.33 -43.73
CA MET A 318 26.68 7.21 -44.42
C MET A 318 25.83 7.64 -45.63
N PRO A 319 25.73 6.82 -46.68
CA PRO A 319 24.83 7.09 -47.79
C PRO A 319 23.36 7.11 -47.36
N ILE A 320 22.57 8.00 -47.96
CA ILE A 320 21.11 7.92 -47.86
C ILE A 320 20.61 6.60 -48.46
N GLY A 321 19.66 5.96 -47.80
CA GLY A 321 19.07 4.68 -48.17
C GLY A 321 19.71 3.46 -47.48
N ASP A 322 20.84 3.63 -46.79
CA ASP A 322 21.52 2.57 -46.03
C ASP A 322 21.08 2.53 -44.55
N LEU A 323 21.60 1.54 -43.82
CA LEU A 323 21.22 1.23 -42.46
C LEU A 323 22.13 1.91 -41.44
N LEU A 324 21.54 2.67 -40.52
CA LEU A 324 22.17 3.04 -39.25
C LEU A 324 21.89 1.92 -38.25
N VAL A 325 22.91 1.12 -37.95
CA VAL A 325 22.82 -0.04 -37.05
C VAL A 325 23.38 0.33 -35.69
N PHE A 326 22.63 0.09 -34.62
CA PHE A 326 23.09 0.34 -33.26
C PHE A 326 23.34 -0.95 -32.49
N LYS A 327 24.13 -0.86 -31.42
CA LYS A 327 24.31 -1.92 -30.41
C LYS A 327 24.56 -1.31 -29.04
N LEU A 328 23.91 -1.86 -28.03
CA LEU A 328 24.11 -1.50 -26.64
C LEU A 328 23.87 -2.71 -25.72
N THR A 329 24.09 -2.52 -24.42
CA THR A 329 23.79 -3.52 -23.40
C THR A 329 22.79 -2.94 -22.42
N VAL A 330 21.73 -3.68 -22.13
CA VAL A 330 20.79 -3.39 -21.06
C VAL A 330 21.17 -4.22 -19.84
N GLU A 331 21.12 -3.61 -18.67
CA GLU A 331 21.31 -4.28 -17.39
C GLU A 331 20.06 -4.10 -16.55
N ASN A 332 19.44 -5.21 -16.15
CA ASN A 332 18.46 -5.24 -15.07
C ASN A 332 19.23 -5.44 -13.76
N TYR A 333 19.37 -4.38 -12.97
CA TYR A 333 20.07 -4.43 -11.67
C TYR A 333 19.11 -4.43 -10.48
N SER A 334 17.81 -4.65 -10.72
CA SER A 334 16.82 -4.86 -9.66
C SER A 334 16.72 -6.30 -9.20
N GLU A 335 15.92 -6.51 -8.15
CA GLU A 335 15.59 -7.83 -7.60
C GLU A 335 14.41 -8.50 -8.31
N VAL A 336 13.73 -7.79 -9.21
CA VAL A 336 12.58 -8.29 -9.99
C VAL A 336 12.90 -8.41 -11.49
N PRO A 337 12.29 -9.36 -12.22
CA PRO A 337 12.39 -9.39 -13.67
C PRO A 337 11.71 -8.16 -14.28
N ILE A 338 12.18 -7.69 -15.44
CA ILE A 338 11.53 -6.59 -16.18
C ILE A 338 10.87 -7.13 -17.45
N ARG A 339 9.58 -6.82 -17.62
CA ARG A 339 8.82 -7.22 -18.81
C ARG A 339 9.26 -6.42 -20.02
N THR A 340 9.21 -7.02 -21.20
CA THR A 340 9.52 -6.33 -22.46
C THR A 340 8.56 -6.75 -23.57
N THR A 341 8.43 -5.89 -24.58
CA THR A 341 7.66 -6.17 -25.80
C THR A 341 8.48 -5.81 -27.03
N GLY A 342 8.11 -6.42 -28.15
CA GLY A 342 8.88 -6.39 -29.38
C GLY A 342 8.85 -5.06 -30.15
N PRO A 343 9.42 -5.06 -31.37
CA PRO A 343 10.04 -6.22 -32.03
C PRO A 343 11.36 -6.66 -31.37
N MET A 344 11.78 -7.90 -31.67
CA MET A 344 13.02 -8.47 -31.13
C MET A 344 14.27 -7.76 -31.68
N PRO A 345 15.41 -7.81 -30.97
CA PRO A 345 16.68 -7.28 -31.46
C PRO A 345 17.02 -7.76 -32.87
N GLY A 346 17.58 -6.86 -33.67
CA GLY A 346 17.96 -7.07 -35.07
C GLY A 346 16.88 -6.72 -36.08
N THR A 347 15.65 -6.38 -35.67
CA THR A 347 14.63 -5.86 -36.59
C THR A 347 15.05 -4.51 -37.20
N VAL A 348 14.70 -4.32 -38.47
CA VAL A 348 15.00 -3.11 -39.23
C VAL A 348 13.73 -2.28 -39.43
N TYR A 349 13.82 -1.01 -39.08
CA TYR A 349 12.79 -0.01 -39.37
C TYR A 349 13.13 0.78 -40.63
N GLN A 350 12.12 1.20 -41.39
CA GLN A 350 12.24 2.35 -42.29
C GLN A 350 12.12 3.64 -41.47
N GLN A 351 12.78 4.73 -41.88
CA GLN A 351 12.83 5.98 -41.12
C GLN A 351 11.43 6.56 -40.80
N GLU A 352 10.45 6.39 -41.68
CA GLU A 352 9.07 6.85 -41.48
C GLU A 352 8.21 5.92 -40.62
N GLN A 353 8.70 4.72 -40.30
CA GLN A 353 8.00 3.76 -39.45
C GLN A 353 8.20 4.08 -37.97
N ARG A 354 7.28 3.56 -37.17
CA ARG A 354 7.37 3.50 -35.71
C ARG A 354 7.03 2.09 -35.24
N ALA A 355 7.25 1.78 -33.96
CA ALA A 355 6.91 0.47 -33.37
C ALA A 355 5.50 -0.01 -33.74
N ALA A 356 4.49 0.85 -33.57
CA ALA A 356 3.10 0.53 -33.92
C ALA A 356 2.86 0.25 -35.41
N THR A 357 3.71 0.78 -36.31
CA THR A 357 3.63 0.47 -37.76
C THR A 357 4.03 -0.98 -38.04
N LEU A 358 4.82 -1.61 -37.17
CA LEU A 358 5.17 -3.04 -37.24
C LEU A 358 4.26 -3.92 -36.37
N GLY A 359 3.14 -3.38 -35.85
CA GLY A 359 2.20 -4.12 -35.00
C GLY A 359 2.59 -4.20 -33.52
N TRP A 360 3.62 -3.46 -33.08
CA TRP A 360 4.05 -3.41 -31.69
C TRP A 360 3.54 -2.13 -31.02
N TYR A 361 2.45 -2.27 -30.28
CA TYR A 361 1.81 -1.16 -29.57
C TYR A 361 2.50 -0.86 -28.24
N ASP A 362 2.11 0.25 -27.61
CA ASP A 362 2.56 0.58 -26.28
C ASP A 362 1.82 -0.30 -25.27
N GLU A 363 2.59 -0.93 -24.38
CA GLU A 363 2.09 -1.80 -23.32
C GLU A 363 2.63 -1.25 -22.01
N SER A 364 1.75 -0.69 -21.17
CA SER A 364 2.12 -0.04 -19.90
C SER A 364 3.00 -0.96 -19.05
N GLY A 365 4.09 -0.45 -18.49
CA GLY A 365 5.03 -1.23 -17.68
C GLY A 365 6.04 -2.09 -18.47
N ALA A 366 5.90 -2.22 -19.79
CA ALA A 366 6.92 -2.89 -20.61
C ALA A 366 8.16 -2.00 -20.78
N TRP A 367 9.34 -2.60 -20.72
CA TRP A 367 10.61 -1.94 -21.02
C TRP A 367 10.99 -2.10 -22.49
N ARG A 368 11.48 -1.03 -23.11
CA ARG A 368 11.97 -1.03 -24.50
C ARG A 368 13.19 -0.15 -24.68
N ILE A 369 14.05 -0.54 -25.62
CA ILE A 369 15.12 0.32 -26.12
C ILE A 369 14.59 1.15 -27.27
N GLY A 370 14.71 2.47 -27.17
CA GLY A 370 14.39 3.40 -28.23
C GLY A 370 15.64 3.97 -28.90
N ILE A 371 15.56 4.26 -30.20
CA ILE A 371 16.50 5.17 -30.86
C ILE A 371 15.74 6.43 -31.26
N ASP A 372 16.38 7.58 -31.08
CA ASP A 372 15.87 8.87 -31.49
C ASP A 372 16.95 9.66 -32.22
N CYS A 373 16.55 10.59 -33.08
CA CYS A 373 17.42 11.49 -33.80
C CYS A 373 16.82 12.89 -33.84
N ASP A 374 17.65 13.92 -34.05
CA ASP A 374 17.19 15.32 -34.13
C ASP A 374 16.09 15.57 -35.21
N THR A 375 15.92 14.65 -36.17
CA THR A 375 14.92 14.70 -37.25
C THR A 375 13.76 13.71 -37.11
N ALA A 376 13.71 12.95 -36.00
CA ALA A 376 12.64 11.99 -35.77
C ALA A 376 11.26 12.68 -35.67
N ALA A 377 10.22 11.97 -36.11
CA ALA A 377 8.86 12.51 -36.16
C ALA A 377 8.13 12.50 -34.80
N SER A 378 8.63 11.74 -33.83
CA SER A 378 8.09 11.60 -32.48
C SER A 378 9.19 11.13 -31.53
N ASP A 379 8.94 11.16 -30.22
CA ASP A 379 9.88 10.67 -29.20
C ASP A 379 10.07 9.15 -29.32
N TYR A 380 11.32 8.72 -29.51
CA TYR A 380 11.74 7.32 -29.69
C TYR A 380 10.82 6.51 -30.62
N PRO A 381 10.73 6.83 -31.92
CA PRO A 381 9.78 6.17 -32.82
C PRO A 381 10.15 4.71 -33.08
N TRP A 382 11.45 4.40 -33.09
CA TRP A 382 11.97 3.05 -33.31
C TRP A 382 12.30 2.43 -31.96
N ARG A 383 11.61 1.34 -31.61
CA ARG A 383 11.74 0.67 -30.33
C ARG A 383 12.01 -0.82 -30.52
N TRP A 384 12.73 -1.44 -29.60
CA TRP A 384 13.01 -2.88 -29.58
C TRP A 384 12.85 -3.43 -28.17
N ALA A 385 12.60 -4.74 -28.08
CA ALA A 385 12.67 -5.46 -26.82
C ALA A 385 14.06 -5.31 -26.17
N VAL A 386 14.11 -5.32 -24.84
CA VAL A 386 15.36 -5.15 -24.09
C VAL A 386 16.26 -6.40 -24.10
N GLY A 387 15.84 -7.48 -24.78
CA GLY A 387 16.73 -8.60 -25.01
C GLY A 387 16.38 -9.52 -26.17
N ALA A 388 17.37 -10.33 -26.54
CA ALA A 388 17.22 -11.36 -27.55
C ALA A 388 16.49 -12.58 -26.97
N ALA A 389 15.90 -13.40 -27.83
CA ALA A 389 15.09 -14.54 -27.40
C ALA A 389 15.82 -15.50 -26.42
N ASP A 390 17.15 -15.64 -26.54
CA ASP A 390 17.96 -16.52 -25.67
C ASP A 390 18.21 -15.91 -24.28
N ASP A 391 18.08 -14.59 -24.13
CA ASP A 391 18.29 -13.85 -22.87
C ASP A 391 16.98 -13.60 -22.11
N LEU A 392 15.83 -13.84 -22.76
CA LEU A 392 14.49 -13.62 -22.21
C LEU A 392 13.85 -14.91 -21.72
N VAL A 393 13.11 -14.81 -20.63
CA VAL A 393 12.26 -15.88 -20.11
C VAL A 393 10.82 -15.61 -20.54
N ALA A 394 10.18 -16.60 -21.16
CA ALA A 394 8.78 -16.54 -21.54
C ALA A 394 7.90 -17.07 -20.39
N GLU A 395 6.93 -16.27 -19.98
CA GLU A 395 5.96 -16.62 -18.94
C GLU A 395 4.55 -16.57 -19.53
N TYR A 396 3.78 -17.64 -19.32
CA TYR A 396 2.40 -17.74 -19.80
C TYR A 396 1.46 -17.29 -18.69
N ASP A 397 0.65 -16.27 -18.98
CA ASP A 397 -0.42 -15.84 -18.10
C ASP A 397 -1.73 -16.56 -18.46
N GLU A 398 -2.24 -17.34 -17.51
CA GLU A 398 -3.46 -18.11 -17.69
C GLU A 398 -4.71 -17.22 -17.73
N GLU A 399 -4.68 -16.03 -17.12
CA GLU A 399 -5.84 -15.13 -17.03
C GLU A 399 -6.09 -14.40 -18.35
N SER A 400 -5.06 -13.76 -18.91
CA SER A 400 -5.17 -13.08 -20.21
C SER A 400 -4.98 -14.02 -21.41
N GLY A 401 -4.38 -15.19 -21.21
CA GLY A 401 -3.99 -16.12 -22.28
C GLY A 401 -2.78 -15.66 -23.10
N ASN A 402 -2.06 -14.64 -22.64
CA ASN A 402 -0.89 -14.08 -23.30
C ASN A 402 0.42 -14.74 -22.82
N THR A 403 1.46 -14.65 -23.65
CA THR A 403 2.83 -15.00 -23.24
C THR A 403 3.64 -13.71 -23.17
N TYR A 404 4.16 -13.42 -21.99
CA TYR A 404 5.00 -12.27 -21.71
C TYR A 404 6.48 -12.68 -21.69
N TYR A 405 7.35 -11.73 -22.02
CA TYR A 405 8.79 -11.97 -22.05
C TYR A 405 9.48 -11.05 -21.03
N TYR A 406 10.39 -11.63 -20.27
CA TYR A 406 11.05 -10.97 -19.17
C TYR A 406 12.57 -11.08 -19.28
N LEU A 407 13.27 -9.97 -19.02
CA LEU A 407 14.70 -9.99 -18.75
C LEU A 407 14.90 -10.27 -17.24
N PRO A 408 15.52 -11.40 -16.84
CA PRO A 408 15.64 -11.78 -15.43
C PRO A 408 16.34 -10.74 -14.55
N ALA A 409 16.02 -10.76 -13.26
CA ALA A 409 16.70 -9.95 -12.24
C ALA A 409 18.23 -10.17 -12.26
N GLY A 410 19.00 -9.09 -12.13
CA GLY A 410 20.47 -9.13 -12.14
C GLY A 410 21.13 -9.52 -13.46
N SER A 411 20.35 -9.65 -14.55
CA SER A 411 20.86 -10.11 -15.84
C SER A 411 21.16 -8.94 -16.80
N ARG A 412 21.89 -9.26 -17.86
CA ARG A 412 22.25 -8.32 -18.92
C ARG A 412 21.93 -8.92 -20.27
N SER A 413 21.55 -8.08 -21.21
CA SER A 413 21.27 -8.48 -22.58
C SER A 413 21.84 -7.49 -23.58
N VAL A 414 22.31 -8.00 -24.72
CA VAL A 414 22.80 -7.17 -25.83
C VAL A 414 21.63 -6.89 -26.77
N VAL A 415 21.36 -5.61 -27.01
CA VAL A 415 20.29 -5.15 -27.91
C VAL A 415 20.92 -4.46 -29.11
N TRP A 416 20.42 -4.78 -30.29
CA TRP A 416 20.80 -4.15 -31.54
C TRP A 416 19.58 -4.05 -32.46
N GLY A 417 19.70 -3.26 -33.50
CA GLY A 417 18.67 -3.04 -34.50
C GLY A 417 19.15 -2.05 -35.54
N ALA A 418 18.34 -1.77 -36.53
CA ALA A 418 18.70 -0.81 -37.56
C ALA A 418 17.55 0.08 -38.00
N ILE A 419 17.90 1.28 -38.46
CA ILE A 419 17.00 2.20 -39.13
C ILE A 419 17.55 2.45 -40.53
N ARG A 420 16.74 2.22 -41.57
CA ARG A 420 17.08 2.63 -42.93
C ARG A 420 16.85 4.12 -43.08
N MET A 421 17.92 4.89 -43.22
CA MET A 421 17.87 6.35 -43.28
C MET A 421 17.54 6.81 -44.69
N THR A 422 16.27 7.07 -44.99
CA THR A 422 15.75 7.37 -46.33
C THR A 422 15.50 8.86 -46.60
N GLU A 423 15.48 9.69 -45.55
CA GLU A 423 15.20 11.13 -45.66
C GLU A 423 16.37 11.97 -45.17
N LEU A 424 16.86 12.86 -46.03
CA LEU A 424 17.89 13.84 -45.73
C LEU A 424 17.25 15.22 -45.52
N VAL A 425 17.40 15.77 -44.32
CA VAL A 425 16.95 17.12 -43.95
C VAL A 425 18.15 18.06 -43.92
N PRO A 426 18.41 18.87 -44.96
CA PRO A 426 19.66 19.63 -45.06
C PRO A 426 19.90 20.59 -43.89
N ALA A 427 18.85 21.14 -43.29
CA ALA A 427 18.93 22.08 -42.16
C ALA A 427 19.37 21.43 -40.83
N ARG A 428 19.41 20.10 -40.78
CA ARG A 428 19.74 19.28 -39.60
C ARG A 428 20.75 18.17 -39.96
N ASN A 429 21.51 18.33 -41.05
CA ASN A 429 22.56 17.39 -41.44
C ASN A 429 23.95 18.03 -41.19
N PRO A 430 24.81 17.45 -40.33
CA PRO A 430 24.60 16.20 -39.60
C PRO A 430 23.59 16.33 -38.45
N GLN A 431 22.93 15.23 -38.12
CA GLN A 431 21.97 15.11 -37.01
C GLN A 431 22.57 14.30 -35.86
N ASN A 432 22.16 14.56 -34.62
CA ASN A 432 22.48 13.64 -33.53
C ASN A 432 21.45 12.52 -33.45
N CYS A 433 21.92 11.29 -33.26
CA CYS A 433 21.09 10.15 -32.90
C CYS A 433 21.57 9.56 -31.56
N TRP A 434 20.66 9.11 -30.72
CA TRP A 434 20.95 8.56 -29.39
C TRP A 434 19.99 7.43 -29.02
N ALA A 435 20.33 6.69 -27.97
CA ALA A 435 19.46 5.66 -27.42
C ALA A 435 18.72 6.14 -26.17
N GLY A 436 17.55 5.55 -25.97
CA GLY A 436 16.71 5.66 -24.78
C GLY A 436 16.42 4.28 -24.19
N LEU A 437 16.28 4.19 -22.88
CA LEU A 437 15.60 3.06 -22.23
C LEU A 437 14.29 3.57 -21.64
N ILE A 438 13.20 2.97 -22.11
CA ILE A 438 11.82 3.43 -21.92
C ILE A 438 11.10 2.41 -21.05
N HIS A 439 10.45 2.88 -19.98
CA HIS A 439 9.49 2.11 -19.22
C HIS A 439 8.10 2.68 -19.55
N GLU A 440 7.38 1.99 -20.44
CA GLU A 440 6.16 2.51 -21.09
C GLU A 440 5.09 2.90 -20.07
N ASP A 441 4.47 4.07 -20.25
CA ASP A 441 3.50 4.70 -19.33
C ASP A 441 3.96 4.92 -17.86
N VAL A 442 5.23 4.63 -17.53
CA VAL A 442 5.81 4.84 -16.21
C VAL A 442 6.81 6.00 -16.24
N GLU A 443 7.94 5.83 -16.93
CA GLU A 443 8.99 6.86 -17.03
C GLU A 443 9.97 6.60 -18.18
N VAL A 444 10.55 7.66 -18.74
CA VAL A 444 11.86 7.60 -19.39
C VAL A 444 12.85 8.33 -18.48
N SER A 445 13.59 7.58 -17.66
CA SER A 445 14.49 8.17 -16.67
C SER A 445 15.50 9.12 -17.30
N ILE A 446 15.78 10.25 -16.64
CA ILE A 446 16.76 11.25 -17.11
C ILE A 446 18.15 10.66 -17.39
N PHE A 447 18.52 9.58 -16.70
CA PHE A 447 19.81 8.90 -16.90
C PHE A 447 19.84 8.07 -18.18
N ASN A 448 18.66 7.66 -18.65
CA ASN A 448 18.46 6.81 -19.81
C ASN A 448 17.92 7.58 -21.03
N ALA A 449 17.49 8.83 -20.91
CA ALA A 449 16.79 9.59 -21.96
C ALA A 449 17.67 10.24 -23.05
N ARG A 450 18.99 9.99 -23.08
CA ARG A 450 19.89 10.49 -24.14
C ARG A 450 21.26 9.80 -24.14
N VAL A 451 21.28 8.48 -24.16
CA VAL A 451 22.53 7.71 -24.00
C VAL A 451 23.28 7.62 -25.33
N GLY A 452 24.57 7.92 -25.29
CA GLY A 452 25.50 7.74 -26.42
C GLY A 452 25.17 8.54 -27.68
N PRO A 453 24.91 9.87 -27.61
CA PRO A 453 24.62 10.66 -28.80
C PRO A 453 25.77 10.60 -29.83
N ARG A 454 25.41 10.44 -31.10
CA ARG A 454 26.34 10.38 -32.24
C ARG A 454 25.91 11.31 -33.34
N GLU A 455 26.87 12.03 -33.89
CA GLU A 455 26.68 12.86 -35.07
C GLU A 455 26.60 11.95 -36.31
N VAL A 456 25.49 11.99 -37.04
CA VAL A 456 25.22 11.20 -38.23
C VAL A 456 25.05 12.14 -39.41
N GLU A 457 25.99 12.08 -40.34
CA GLU A 457 25.98 12.78 -41.61
C GLU A 457 25.44 11.85 -42.70
N LEU A 458 24.31 12.22 -43.29
CA LEU A 458 23.76 11.56 -44.46
C LEU A 458 24.35 12.20 -45.73
N VAL A 459 24.87 11.40 -46.65
CA VAL A 459 25.36 11.86 -47.95
C VAL A 459 24.51 11.30 -49.07
N ASP A 460 24.14 12.15 -50.03
CA ASP A 460 23.51 11.71 -51.26
C ASP A 460 24.60 11.28 -52.27
N PRO A 461 24.74 9.98 -52.56
CA PRO A 461 25.76 9.51 -53.50
C PRO A 461 25.51 9.99 -54.94
N ASN A 462 24.30 10.43 -55.28
CA ASN A 462 23.93 10.91 -56.62
C ASN A 462 24.13 12.43 -56.78
N ALA A 463 24.21 13.21 -55.69
CA ALA A 463 24.40 14.66 -55.76
C ALA A 463 25.74 15.07 -56.39
N ALA A 464 26.76 14.20 -56.36
CA ALA A 464 28.04 14.44 -57.02
C ALA A 464 28.01 14.21 -58.54
N LEU A 465 27.01 13.51 -59.07
CA LEU A 465 26.86 13.18 -60.49
C LEU A 465 26.03 14.22 -61.27
N GLU A 466 25.34 15.14 -60.60
CA GLU A 466 24.54 16.20 -61.23
C GLU A 466 25.34 17.48 -61.55
N VAL A 467 26.63 17.53 -61.21
CA VAL A 467 27.50 18.70 -61.39
C VAL A 467 28.50 18.53 -62.55
N GLU A 468 28.38 17.47 -63.37
CA GLU A 468 29.24 17.24 -64.56
C GLU A 468 28.52 17.51 -65.89
#